data_AF-A0A1C5RLW7-F1
#
_entry.id   AF-A0A1C5RLW7-F1
#
_cell.length_a   1.000
_cell.length_b   1.000
_cell.length_c   1.000
_cell.angle_alpha   90.00
_cell.angle_beta   90.00
_cell.angle_gamma   90.00
#
_symmetry.space_group_name_H-M   'P 1'
#
loop_
_entity.id
_entity.type
_entity.pdbx_description
1 polymer ?
#
loop_
_entity_poly.entity_id
_entity_poly.type
_entity_poly.pdbx_seq_one_letter_code
_entity_poly.pdbx_strand_id
1 'polypeptide(L)'
;MGFSGLFTKSKKYGLLKAYIVAILARGAFHALGGYLYWMDYMPDNFPKSLTALYPIIYNYSYILLEGVLTIAVISIPAVSSALGRMRVMATGGNRQPAVEK
;
A
#
# COMPACT_ATOMS: atom_id res chain seq x y z
N MET A 1 -5.99 5.06 -3.18
CA MET A 1 -5.41 5.50 -1.89
C MET A 1 -6.53 5.85 -0.91
N GLY A 2 -7.25 4.85 -0.37
CA GLY A 2 -8.39 5.07 0.54
C GLY A 2 -8.06 4.94 2.03
N PHE A 3 -7.16 4.03 2.38
CA PHE A 3 -6.78 3.74 3.79
C PHE A 3 -5.70 4.68 4.36
N SER A 4 -5.10 5.56 3.56
CA SER A 4 -4.07 6.50 4.01
C SER A 4 -4.59 7.57 4.98
N GLY A 5 -5.90 7.83 4.98
CA GLY A 5 -6.58 8.75 5.90
C GLY A 5 -6.46 8.34 7.38
N LEU A 6 -6.42 7.03 7.67
CA LEU A 6 -6.39 6.50 9.04
C LEU A 6 -5.07 6.80 9.78
N PHE A 7 -3.98 7.05 9.05
CA PHE A 7 -2.66 7.31 9.63
C PHE A 7 -2.22 8.77 9.53
N THR A 8 -3.11 9.68 9.09
CA THR A 8 -2.81 11.12 8.97
C THR A 8 -2.32 11.77 10.27
N LYS A 9 -2.74 11.25 11.44
CA LYS A 9 -2.28 11.72 12.76
C LYS A 9 -1.03 11.02 13.32
N SER A 10 -0.50 9.99 12.68
CA SER A 10 0.71 9.31 13.18
C SER A 10 1.97 10.16 12.93
N LYS A 11 2.54 10.73 14.00
CA LYS A 11 3.75 11.57 13.95
C LYS A 11 5.02 10.84 13.48
N LYS A 12 5.12 9.51 13.68
CA LYS A 12 6.30 8.70 13.31
C LYS A 12 5.89 7.54 12.38
N TYR A 13 6.54 7.43 11.22
CA TYR A 13 6.32 6.40 10.18
C TYR A 13 4.88 6.28 9.63
N GLY A 14 4.06 7.35 9.71
CA GLY A 14 2.65 7.30 9.27
C GLY A 14 2.47 6.89 7.80
N LEU A 15 3.34 7.37 6.92
CA LEU A 15 3.33 7.00 5.49
C LEU A 15 3.63 5.51 5.28
N LEU A 16 4.65 4.98 5.97
CA LEU A 16 5.04 3.57 5.86
C LEU A 16 3.93 2.64 6.39
N LYS A 17 3.34 2.97 7.54
CA LYS A 17 2.22 2.19 8.11
C LYS A 17 1.00 2.21 7.18
N ALA A 18 0.64 3.39 6.67
CA ALA A 18 -0.44 3.51 5.69
C ALA A 18 -0.18 2.68 4.43
N TYR A 19 1.06 2.68 3.96
CA TYR A 19 1.47 1.93 2.79
C TYR A 19 1.37 0.41 3.01
N ILE A 20 1.88 -0.10 4.13
CA ILE A 20 1.78 -1.52 4.48
C ILE A 20 0.31 -1.97 4.55
N VAL A 21 -0.54 -1.20 5.24
CA VAL A 21 -1.98 -1.51 5.32
C VAL A 21 -2.64 -1.47 3.93
N ALA A 22 -2.27 -0.50 3.09
CA ALA A 22 -2.80 -0.40 1.74
C ALA A 22 -2.41 -1.59 0.85
N ILE A 23 -1.16 -2.08 0.93
CA ILE A 23 -0.73 -3.28 0.20
C ILE A 23 -1.48 -4.51 0.68
N LEU A 24 -1.61 -4.70 1.99
CA LEU A 24 -2.30 -5.87 2.53
C LEU A 24 -3.77 -5.88 2.13
N ALA A 25 -4.45 -4.73 2.22
CA ALA A 25 -5.82 -4.61 1.75
C ALA A 25 -5.93 -4.89 0.24
N ARG A 26 -5.02 -4.34 -0.59
CA ARG A 26 -4.97 -4.62 -2.04
C ARG A 26 -4.78 -6.11 -2.31
N GLY A 27 -3.85 -6.76 -1.60
CA GLY A 27 -3.60 -8.20 -1.69
C GLY A 27 -4.83 -9.03 -1.33
N ALA A 28 -5.57 -8.65 -0.29
CA ALA A 28 -6.80 -9.33 0.11
C ALA A 28 -7.88 -9.26 -0.99
N PHE A 29 -8.10 -8.08 -1.60
CA PHE A 29 -9.06 -7.93 -2.70
C PHE A 29 -8.60 -8.70 -3.96
N HIS A 30 -7.30 -8.71 -4.25
CA HIS A 30 -6.74 -9.48 -5.37
C HIS A 30 -6.90 -10.99 -5.16
N ALA A 31 -6.63 -11.50 -3.95
CA ALA A 31 -6.83 -12.90 -3.62
C ALA A 31 -8.32 -13.29 -3.70
N LEU A 32 -9.23 -12.45 -3.22
CA LEU A 32 -10.67 -12.67 -3.33
C LEU A 32 -11.14 -12.70 -4.79
N GLY A 33 -10.73 -11.74 -5.61
CA GLY A 33 -11.04 -11.73 -7.04
C GLY A 33 -10.45 -12.94 -7.78
N GLY A 34 -9.21 -13.31 -7.45
CA GLY A 34 -8.55 -14.48 -8.01
C GLY A 34 -9.25 -15.79 -7.66
N TYR A 35 -9.73 -15.91 -6.41
CA TYR A 35 -10.51 -17.07 -5.97
C TYR A 35 -11.87 -17.15 -6.67
N LEU A 36 -12.55 -16.03 -6.87
CA LEU A 36 -13.89 -16.01 -7.48
C LEU A 36 -13.89 -16.20 -8.99
N TYR A 37 -12.87 -15.72 -9.71
CA TYR A 37 -12.92 -15.64 -11.18
C TYR A 37 -11.71 -16.24 -11.91
N TRP A 38 -10.60 -16.54 -11.21
CA TRP A 38 -9.34 -16.92 -11.85
C TRP A 38 -8.79 -18.26 -11.34
N MET A 39 -9.62 -19.08 -10.69
CA MET A 39 -9.21 -20.42 -10.26
C MET A 39 -8.94 -21.36 -11.43
N ASP A 40 -9.56 -21.11 -12.58
CA ASP A 40 -9.34 -21.88 -13.82
C ASP A 40 -7.91 -21.79 -14.36
N TYR A 41 -7.11 -20.82 -13.90
CA TYR A 41 -5.69 -20.71 -14.24
C TYR A 41 -4.76 -21.55 -13.35
N MET A 42 -5.32 -22.25 -12.35
CA MET A 42 -4.54 -23.11 -11.47
C MET A 42 -3.95 -24.29 -12.26
N PRO A 43 -2.62 -24.55 -12.17
CA PRO A 43 -2.00 -25.68 -12.84
C PRO A 43 -2.53 -27.02 -12.30
N ASP A 44 -2.74 -28.00 -13.18
CA ASP A 44 -3.22 -29.34 -12.79
C ASP A 44 -2.28 -30.09 -11.84
N ASN A 45 -1.00 -29.72 -11.84
CA ASN A 45 0.05 -30.27 -10.98
C ASN A 45 0.21 -29.50 -9.65
N PHE A 46 -0.66 -28.53 -9.36
CA PHE A 46 -0.62 -27.81 -8.08
C PHE A 46 -1.16 -28.68 -6.93
N PRO A 47 -0.55 -28.62 -5.73
CA PRO A 47 -1.00 -29.43 -4.60
C PRO A 47 -2.47 -29.13 -4.24
N LYS A 48 -3.33 -30.15 -4.30
CA LYS A 48 -4.77 -30.01 -4.04
C LYS A 48 -5.09 -29.51 -2.62
N SER A 49 -4.21 -29.80 -1.65
CA SER A 49 -4.31 -29.29 -0.29
C SER A 49 -4.09 -27.77 -0.18
N LEU A 50 -3.44 -27.16 -1.18
CA LEU A 50 -3.12 -25.72 -1.22
C LEU A 50 -3.96 -24.96 -2.25
N THR A 51 -4.93 -25.60 -2.92
CA THR A 51 -5.78 -24.97 -3.94
C THR A 51 -6.46 -23.70 -3.44
N ALA A 52 -6.99 -23.72 -2.21
CA ALA A 52 -7.61 -22.53 -1.60
C ALA A 52 -6.63 -21.36 -1.40
N LEU A 53 -5.33 -21.66 -1.28
CA LEU A 53 -4.27 -20.67 -1.14
C LEU A 53 -3.64 -20.25 -2.47
N TYR A 54 -3.96 -20.91 -3.58
CA TYR A 54 -3.37 -20.59 -4.89
C TYR A 54 -3.56 -19.10 -5.27
N PRO A 55 -4.75 -18.50 -5.18
CA PRO A 55 -4.92 -17.08 -5.49
C PRO A 55 -4.11 -16.19 -4.55
N ILE A 56 -3.98 -16.57 -3.28
CA ILE A 56 -3.20 -15.79 -2.30
C ILE A 56 -1.72 -15.84 -2.68
N ILE A 57 -1.15 -17.01 -2.89
CA ILE A 57 0.27 -17.19 -3.20
C ILE A 57 0.61 -16.51 -4.53
N TYR A 58 -0.20 -16.75 -5.57
CA TYR A 58 0.00 -16.15 -6.88
C TYR A 58 -0.09 -14.62 -6.81
N ASN A 59 -1.14 -14.06 -6.20
CA ASN A 59 -1.33 -12.60 -6.15
C ASN A 59 -0.31 -11.90 -5.23
N TYR A 60 0.02 -12.49 -4.08
CA TYR A 60 1.00 -11.89 -3.17
C TYR A 60 2.44 -11.98 -3.69
N SER A 61 2.77 -12.94 -4.55
CA SER A 61 4.12 -13.08 -5.10
C SER A 61 4.63 -11.79 -5.76
N TYR A 62 3.80 -11.14 -6.57
CA TYR A 62 4.14 -9.87 -7.22
C TYR A 62 3.74 -8.66 -6.37
N ILE A 63 2.60 -8.67 -5.67
CA ILE A 63 2.15 -7.53 -4.85
C ILE A 63 3.13 -7.23 -3.71
N LEU A 64 3.67 -8.27 -3.06
CA LEU A 64 4.69 -8.08 -2.01
C LEU A 64 6.01 -7.58 -2.60
N LEU A 65 6.40 -8.08 -3.77
CA LEU A 65 7.62 -7.63 -4.45
C LEU A 65 7.52 -6.15 -4.86
N GLU A 66 6.42 -5.75 -5.50
CA GLU A 66 6.08 -4.34 -5.75
C GLU A 66 6.07 -3.53 -4.45
N GLY A 67 5.54 -4.16 -3.39
CA GLY A 67 5.46 -3.60 -2.05
C GLY A 67 6.84 -3.21 -1.50
N VAL A 68 7.77 -4.17 -1.52
CA VAL A 68 9.15 -3.97 -1.09
C VAL A 68 9.85 -2.93 -1.95
N LEU A 69 9.68 -2.98 -3.28
CA LEU A 69 10.29 -2.01 -4.20
C LEU A 69 9.83 -0.59 -3.89
N THR A 70 8.53 -0.40 -3.64
CA THR A 70 7.98 0.91 -3.30
C THR A 70 8.48 1.41 -1.94
N ILE A 71 8.61 0.52 -0.95
CA ILE A 71 9.23 0.88 0.35
C ILE A 71 10.67 1.34 0.13
N ALA A 72 11.43 0.63 -0.70
CA ALA A 72 12.81 1.00 -1.03
C ALA A 72 12.87 2.40 -1.66
N VAL A 73 12.00 2.69 -2.63
CA VAL A 73 11.90 4.01 -3.28
C VAL A 73 11.50 5.12 -2.31
N ILE A 74 10.48 4.89 -1.48
CA ILE A 74 10.03 5.87 -0.46
C ILE A 74 11.10 6.10 0.60
N SER A 75 11.93 5.11 0.89
CA SER A 75 13.02 5.21 1.86
C SER A 75 14.17 6.09 1.38
N ILE A 76 14.23 6.43 0.08
CA ILE A 76 15.19 7.40 -0.45
C ILE A 76 14.89 8.79 0.14
N PRO A 77 15.85 9.47 0.80
CA PRO A 77 15.62 10.74 1.50
C PRO A 77 15.00 11.83 0.62
N ALA A 78 15.42 11.91 -0.65
CA ALA A 78 14.89 12.87 -1.62
C ALA A 78 13.40 12.62 -1.91
N VAL A 79 13.01 11.36 -2.09
CA VAL A 79 11.62 10.95 -2.37
C VAL A 79 10.74 11.19 -1.15
N SER A 80 11.19 10.74 0.03
CA SER A 80 10.48 10.95 1.30
C SER A 80 10.25 12.45 1.56
N SER A 81 11.27 13.29 1.31
CA SER A 81 11.19 14.74 1.48
C SER A 81 10.22 15.39 0.49
N ALA A 82 10.24 14.96 -0.78
CA ALA A 82 9.31 15.44 -1.79
C ALA A 82 7.84 15.09 -1.43
N LEU A 83 7.59 13.84 -1.02
CA LEU A 83 6.28 13.39 -0.55
C LEU A 83 5.81 14.19 0.67
N GLY A 84 6.72 14.50 1.59
CA GLY A 84 6.45 15.38 2.74
C GLY A 84 6.01 16.78 2.31
N ARG A 85 6.71 17.40 1.34
CA ARG A 85 6.34 18.72 0.80
C ARG A 85 4.99 18.69 0.08
N MET A 86 4.73 17.68 -0.73
CA MET A 86 3.44 17.51 -1.43
C MET A 86 2.28 17.37 -0.46
N ARG A 87 2.47 16.63 0.65
CA ARG A 87 1.48 16.55 1.71
C ARG A 87 1.13 17.93 2.27
N VAL A 88 2.14 18.74 2.60
CA VAL A 88 1.94 20.11 3.15
C VAL A 88 1.18 20.99 2.15
N MET A 89 1.55 20.95 0.87
CA MET A 89 0.85 21.70 -0.19
C MET A 89 -0.60 21.26 -0.33
N ALA A 90 -0.87 19.96 -0.35
CA ALA A 90 -2.22 19.41 -0.49
C ALA A 90 -3.11 19.68 0.74
N THR A 91 -2.55 19.78 1.93
CA THR A 91 -3.30 20.11 3.16
C THR A 91 -3.39 21.62 3.45
N GLY A 92 -2.88 22.47 2.54
CA GLY A 92 -2.84 23.93 2.74
C GLY A 92 -1.88 24.30 3.87
N GLY A 93 -0.58 24.34 3.56
CA GLY A 93 0.47 24.66 4.53
C GLY A 93 0.14 25.93 5.32
N ASN A 94 0.05 25.78 6.65
CA ASN A 94 -0.03 26.84 7.67
C ASN A 94 -0.75 28.13 7.22
N ARG A 95 -2.04 28.27 7.56
CA ARG A 95 -2.58 29.62 7.81
C ARG A 95 -1.79 30.20 8.99
N GLN A 96 -0.69 30.91 8.72
CA GLN A 96 -0.17 31.87 9.69
C GLN A 96 -1.31 32.87 9.93
N PRO A 97 -1.79 33.09 11.17
CA PRO A 97 -2.57 34.29 11.43
C PRO A 97 -1.65 35.45 11.06
N ALA A 98 -2.06 36.24 10.08
CA ALA A 98 -1.41 37.47 9.76
C ALA A 98 -1.23 38.24 11.08
N VAL A 99 0.02 38.52 11.43
CA VAL A 99 0.33 39.37 12.57
C VAL A 99 -0.23 40.75 12.21
N GLU A 100 -1.38 41.07 12.79
CA GLU A 100 -1.95 42.41 12.80
C GLU A 100 -0.99 43.30 13.61
N LYS A 101 -0.46 44.33 12.96
CA LYS A 101 0.30 45.41 13.59
C LYS A 101 -0.67 46.52 13.99
#